data_AF-A0A7C7QXZ6-F1
#
_entry.id   AF-A0A7C7QXZ6-F1
#
_cell.length_a   1.000
_cell.length_b   1.000
_cell.length_c   1.000
_cell.angle_alpha   90.00
_cell.angle_beta   90.00
_cell.angle_gamma   90.00
#
_symmetry.space_group_name_H-M   'P 1'
#
loop_
_entity.id
_entity.type
_entity.pdbx_description
1 polymer ?
#
loop_
_entity_poly.entity_id
_entity_poly.type
_entity_poly.pdbx_seq_one_letter_code
_entity_poly.pdbx_strand_id
1 'polypeptide(L)' 'MAEKVKTDFSYPFFAVIPVRDFCYIFSENDFQFFASKIGKVVVDEYKKSGYQITTEILKFTEKGIEAVGKYPVE' A
#
# COMPACT_ATOMS: atom_id res chain seq x y z
N MET A 1 1.72 -9.50 -20.10
CA MET A 1 1.94 -8.80 -18.81
C MET A 1 1.04 -7.58 -18.69
N ALA A 2 1.04 -6.66 -19.67
CA ALA A 2 0.17 -5.47 -19.67
C ALA A 2 -1.35 -5.76 -19.65
N GLU A 3 -1.84 -6.80 -20.37
CA GLU A 3 -3.27 -7.16 -20.32
C GLU A 3 -3.71 -7.72 -18.97
N LYS A 4 -2.95 -8.66 -18.38
CA LYS A 4 -3.25 -9.18 -17.02
C LYS A 4 -3.26 -8.08 -15.97
N VAL A 5 -2.34 -7.12 -16.06
CA VAL A 5 -2.35 -5.95 -15.16
C VAL A 5 -3.62 -5.12 -15.36
N LYS A 6 -4.10 -4.90 -16.59
CA LYS A 6 -5.37 -4.19 -16.80
C LYS A 6 -6.59 -4.92 -16.24
N THR A 7 -6.60 -6.25 -16.28
CA THR A 7 -7.76 -7.05 -15.89
C THR A 7 -7.79 -7.38 -14.39
N ASP A 8 -6.65 -7.75 -13.82
CA ASP A 8 -6.53 -8.15 -12.40
C ASP A 8 -6.12 -7.00 -11.47
N PHE A 9 -5.49 -5.97 -12.03
CA PHE A 9 -5.05 -4.77 -11.33
C PHE A 9 -5.89 -3.57 -11.76
N SER A 10 -7.20 -3.71 -11.57
CA SER A 10 -8.17 -2.65 -11.81
C SER A 10 -8.43 -1.83 -10.56
N TYR A 11 -9.07 -0.69 -10.76
CA TYR A 11 -9.66 0.09 -9.70
C TYR A 11 -10.83 -0.66 -9.05
N PRO A 12 -11.07 -0.56 -7.73
CA PRO A 12 -10.26 0.10 -6.69
C PRO A 12 -8.96 -0.65 -6.37
N PHE A 13 -7.95 0.07 -5.87
CA PHE A 13 -6.69 -0.54 -5.41
C PHE A 13 -6.23 0.05 -4.08
N PHE A 14 -5.31 -0.66 -3.44
CA PHE A 14 -4.66 -0.23 -2.20
C PHE A 14 -3.22 0.18 -2.45
N ALA A 15 -2.74 1.14 -1.66
CA ALA A 15 -1.34 1.53 -1.66
C ALA A 15 -0.82 1.87 -0.25
N VAL A 16 0.50 1.70 -0.08
CA VAL A 16 1.23 2.07 1.14
C VAL A 16 2.50 2.80 0.73
N ILE A 17 2.73 3.97 1.31
CA ILE A 17 3.83 4.88 0.94
C ILE A 17 4.63 5.20 2.20
N PRO A 18 5.53 4.30 2.65
CA PRO A 18 6.30 4.53 3.87
C PRO A 18 7.30 5.68 3.71
N VAL A 19 7.84 5.86 2.50
CA VAL A 19 8.93 6.80 2.20
C VAL A 19 8.71 7.40 0.81
N ARG A 20 9.45 8.46 0.47
CA ARG A 20 9.29 9.15 -0.82
C ARG A 20 9.69 8.32 -2.05
N ASP A 21 10.62 7.39 -1.87
CA ASP A 21 11.31 6.76 -3.00
C ASP A 21 10.57 5.55 -3.59
N PHE A 22 9.58 4.99 -2.87
CA PHE A 22 8.78 3.87 -3.39
C PHE A 22 7.39 3.78 -2.77
N CYS A 23 6.49 3.15 -3.52
CA CYS A 23 5.10 2.92 -3.18
C CYS A 23 4.75 1.46 -3.45
N TYR A 24 4.16 0.78 -2.46
CA TYR A 24 3.56 -0.53 -2.66
C TYR A 24 2.13 -0.35 -3.12
N ILE A 25 1.74 -0.97 -4.23
CA ILE A 25 0.39 -0.95 -4.76
C ILE A 25 -0.07 -2.39 -4.94
N PHE A 26 -1.31 -2.70 -4.56
CA PHE A 26 -1.89 -4.04 -4.74
C PHE A 26 -3.40 -3.97 -4.96
N SER A 27 -3.93 -4.99 -5.66
CA SER A 27 -5.34 -5.10 -6.01
C SER A 27 -6.21 -5.39 -4.79
N GLU A 28 -7.52 -5.17 -4.91
CA GLU A 28 -8.47 -5.61 -3.88
C GLU A 28 -8.46 -7.13 -3.67
N ASN A 29 -8.29 -7.91 -4.74
CA ASN A 29 -8.29 -9.37 -4.69
C ASN A 29 -7.12 -9.93 -3.88
N ASP A 30 -5.99 -9.22 -3.85
CA ASP A 30 -4.80 -9.64 -3.14
C ASP A 30 -4.64 -9.02 -1.75
N PHE A 31 -5.64 -8.25 -1.29
CA PHE A 31 -5.56 -7.47 -0.05
C PHE A 31 -5.14 -8.33 1.14
N GLN A 32 -5.80 -9.46 1.38
CA GLN A 32 -5.52 -10.32 2.53
C GLN A 32 -4.09 -10.87 2.52
N PHE A 33 -3.58 -11.18 1.33
CA PHE A 33 -2.23 -11.72 1.18
C PHE A 33 -1.16 -10.65 1.42
N PHE A 34 -1.29 -9.48 0.81
CA PHE A 34 -0.27 -8.43 0.92
C PHE A 34 -0.37 -7.67 2.24
N ALA A 35 -1.57 -7.31 2.68
CA ALA A 35 -1.75 -6.52 3.90
C ALA A 35 -1.11 -7.21 5.12
N SER A 36 -1.17 -8.53 5.21
CA SER A 36 -0.57 -9.31 6.29
C SER A 36 0.95 -9.50 6.17
N LYS A 37 1.51 -9.44 4.96
CA LYS A 37 2.92 -9.81 4.71
C LYS A 37 3.88 -8.64 4.59
N ILE A 38 3.40 -7.50 4.06
CA ILE A 38 4.31 -6.38 3.77
C ILE A 38 4.52 -5.46 4.97
N GLY A 39 3.74 -5.60 6.04
CA GLY A 39 3.76 -4.67 7.18
C GLY A 39 5.13 -4.51 7.83
N LYS A 40 5.87 -5.60 8.04
CA LYS A 40 7.23 -5.54 8.61
C LYS A 40 8.17 -4.72 7.71
N VAL A 41 8.12 -4.96 6.40
CA VAL A 41 8.96 -4.24 5.42
C VAL A 41 8.60 -2.76 5.41
N VAL A 42 7.30 -2.44 5.35
CA VAL A 42 6.81 -1.05 5.39
C VAL A 42 7.33 -0.32 6.63
N VAL A 43 7.23 -0.94 7.81
CA VAL A 43 7.68 -0.31 9.07
C VAL A 43 9.20 -0.18 9.12
N ASP A 44 9.95 -1.19 8.70
CA ASP A 44 11.42 -1.14 8.67
C ASP A 44 11.93 -0.02 7.76
N GLU A 45 11.31 0.14 6.60
CA GLU A 45 11.66 1.18 5.63
C GLU A 45 11.27 2.58 6.11
N TYR A 46 10.07 2.71 6.68
CA TYR A 46 9.63 3.94 7.33
C TYR A 46 10.64 4.37 8.39
N LYS A 47 11.03 3.47 9.31
CA LYS A 47 11.98 3.76 10.39
C LYS A 47 13.38 4.14 9.91
N LYS A 48 13.87 3.55 8.83
CA LYS A 48 15.22 3.79 8.31
C LYS A 48 15.34 5.04 7.45
N SER A 49 14.21 5.56 6.94
CA SER A 49 14.23 6.71 6.03
C SER A 49 14.27 8.06 6.75
N GLY A 50 15.06 8.99 6.20
CA GLY A 50 15.08 10.38 6.64
C GLY A 50 13.84 11.19 6.22
N TYR A 51 12.99 10.64 5.35
CA TYR A 51 11.78 11.30 4.82
C TYR A 51 10.58 10.35 4.85
N GLN A 52 10.11 10.11 6.07
CA GLN A 52 8.90 9.33 6.37
C GLN A 52 7.62 9.98 5.80
N ILE A 53 6.72 9.16 5.26
CA ILE A 53 5.41 9.62 4.74
C ILE A 53 4.27 9.05 5.58
N THR A 54 3.87 7.80 5.39
CA THR A 54 2.82 7.17 6.21
C THR A 54 2.92 5.64 6.22
N THR A 55 2.53 5.01 7.32
CA THR A 55 2.32 3.55 7.40
C THR A 55 0.85 3.16 7.25
N GLU A 56 -0.01 4.11 6.91
CA GLU A 56 -1.41 3.85 6.60
C GLU A 56 -1.57 3.09 5.28
N ILE A 57 -2.55 2.21 5.24
CA ILE A 57 -3.01 1.55 4.02
C ILE A 57 -4.09 2.44 3.42
N LEU A 58 -3.79 3.01 2.25
CA LEU A 58 -4.65 3.93 1.54
C LEU A 58 -5.45 3.16 0.47
N LYS A 59 -6.77 3.31 0.47
CA LYS A 59 -7.67 2.80 -0.57
C LYS A 59 -8.01 3.94 -1.53
N PHE A 60 -7.82 3.72 -2.81
CA PHE A 60 -8.18 4.66 -3.87
C PHE A 60 -9.54 4.24 -4.44
N THR A 61 -10.56 5.10 -4.29
CA THR A 61 -11.97 4.86 -4.68
C THR A 61 -12.53 6.02 -5.49
N GLU A 62 -13.61 5.84 -6.25
CA GLU A 62 -14.10 6.89 -7.17
C GLU A 62 -14.49 8.17 -6.43
N LYS A 63 -14.69 8.06 -5.11
CA LYS A 63 -15.06 9.14 -4.20
C LYS A 63 -13.84 9.84 -3.58
N GLY A 64 -12.63 9.31 -3.76
CA GLY A 64 -11.40 9.85 -3.20
C GLY A 64 -10.51 8.79 -2.55
N ILE A 65 -9.59 9.24 -1.70
CA ILE A 65 -8.60 8.41 -1.00
C ILE A 65 -9.03 8.25 0.47
N GLU A 66 -9.06 7.01 0.95
CA GLU A 66 -9.48 6.66 2.31
C GLU A 66 -8.38 5.85 3.01
N ALA A 67 -8.13 6.10 4.30
CA ALA A 67 -7.26 5.26 5.13
C ALA A 67 -8.07 4.10 5.72
N VAL A 68 -7.69 2.86 5.41
CA VAL A 68 -8.43 1.64 5.82
C VAL A 68 -7.71 0.82 6.88
N GLY A 69 -6.51 1.25 7.28
CA GLY A 69 -5.69 0.57 8.27
C GLY A 69 -4.34 1.25 8.42
N LYS A 70 -3.54 0.80 9.39
CA LYS A 70 -2.17 1.28 9.58
C LYS A 70 -1.28 0.18 10.14
N TYR A 71 -0.02 0.19 9.75
CA TYR A 71 0.97 -0.66 10.39
C TYR A 71 1.50 -0.01 11.67
N PRO A 72 1.54 -0.74 12.80
CA PRO A 72 2.05 -0.22 14.06
C PRO A 72 3.55 0.05 13.94
N VAL A 73 3.96 1.21 14.42
CA VAL A 73 5.35 1.62 14.53
C VAL A 73 5.65 1.75 16.02
N GLU A 74 6.33 0.76 16.58
CA GLU A 74 6.85 0.79 17.96
C GLU A 74 8.16 1.54 18.08
#